data_AF-A0AA84ZI34-F1
#
_entry.id   AF-A0AA84ZI34-F1
#
_cell.length_a   1.000
_cell.length_b   1.000
_cell.length_c   1.000
_cell.angle_alpha   90.00
_cell.angle_beta   90.00
_cell.angle_gamma   90.00
#
_symmetry.space_group_name_H-M   'P 1'
#
loop_
_entity.id
_entity.type
_entity.pdbx_description
1 polymer ?
#
loop_
_entity_poly.entity_id
_entity_poly.type
_entity_poly.pdbx_seq_one_letter_code
_entity_poly.pdbx_strand_id
1 'polypeptide(L)'
;MKLLFYYFVVLSGGPLASEYKLIQFHLHWGSGNNWGSEHMINGISCPAELHCVFINTKYATMETAITYSDGLSVVGIFFQLGKSSNNNNALKRLCSLLKSTKKGESKDIQPMLDLNTLLPNDLSRYYTYSGSLTTPPCNECVTWIVLDEPVVMTIDQLETLRQMHANCVTCGQTDNFRPICPIGSRLVRCSFRV
;
A
#
# COMPACT_ATOMS: atom_id res chain seq x y z
N MET A 1 2.74 -1.69 13.12
CA MET A 1 2.00 -2.97 13.05
C MET A 1 2.68 -3.83 12.00
N LYS A 2 3.09 -5.05 12.34
CA LYS A 2 3.74 -5.98 11.40
C LYS A 2 2.81 -7.19 11.24
N LEU A 3 2.28 -7.40 10.03
CA LEU A 3 1.38 -8.51 9.72
C LEU A 3 2.20 -9.59 8.99
N LEU A 4 2.08 -10.85 9.42
CA LEU A 4 2.78 -12.00 8.83
C LEU A 4 1.79 -12.89 8.07
N PHE A 5 2.16 -13.34 6.86
CA PHE A 5 1.33 -14.16 5.98
C PHE A 5 2.06 -15.46 5.58
N TYR A 6 1.31 -16.55 5.37
CA TYR A 6 1.83 -17.88 5.01
C TYR A 6 1.41 -18.33 3.59
N TYR A 7 1.50 -17.43 2.60
CA TYR A 7 1.40 -17.77 1.18
C TYR A 7 2.54 -17.11 0.39
N PHE A 8 3.10 -17.82 -0.59
CA PHE A 8 4.04 -17.24 -1.54
C PHE A 8 3.27 -16.49 -2.62
N VAL A 9 2.93 -15.22 -2.37
CA VAL A 9 2.42 -14.33 -3.41
C VAL A 9 3.60 -13.80 -4.21
N VAL A 10 3.57 -14.01 -5.53
CA VAL A 10 4.63 -13.61 -6.45
C VAL A 10 4.10 -12.54 -7.40
N LEU A 11 4.91 -11.51 -7.66
CA LEU A 11 4.69 -10.45 -8.63
C LEU A 11 5.71 -10.59 -9.77
N SER A 12 5.25 -10.56 -11.01
CA SER A 12 6.07 -10.71 -12.21
C SER A 12 5.43 -10.01 -13.42
N GLY A 13 6.22 -9.71 -14.45
CA GLY A 13 5.74 -9.05 -15.68
C GLY A 13 5.69 -7.52 -15.56
N GLY A 14 4.98 -6.88 -16.50
CA GLY A 14 4.91 -5.42 -16.57
C GLY A 14 6.30 -4.78 -16.71
N PRO A 15 6.71 -3.85 -15.82
CA PRO A 15 8.04 -3.24 -15.86
C PRO A 15 9.15 -4.11 -15.24
N LEU A 16 8.83 -5.29 -14.69
CA LEU A 16 9.75 -6.08 -13.88
C LEU A 16 10.52 -7.10 -14.73
N ALA A 17 11.85 -7.09 -14.60
CA ALA A 17 12.73 -8.06 -15.25
C ALA A 17 12.91 -9.37 -14.46
N SER A 18 12.28 -9.51 -13.29
CA SER A 18 12.46 -10.63 -12.37
C SER A 18 11.18 -10.88 -11.59
N GLU A 19 11.10 -12.03 -10.91
CA GLU A 19 10.03 -12.32 -9.96
C GLU A 19 10.32 -11.65 -8.61
N TYR A 20 9.27 -11.15 -7.96
CA TYR A 20 9.33 -10.55 -6.64
C TYR A 20 8.35 -11.26 -5.70
N LYS A 21 8.73 -11.48 -4.44
CA LYS A 21 7.90 -12.16 -3.43
C LYS A 21 7.32 -11.15 -2.45
N LEU A 22 6.02 -11.26 -2.15
CA LEU A 22 5.37 -10.42 -1.15
C LEU A 22 5.97 -10.68 0.22
N ILE A 23 6.37 -9.61 0.91
CA ILE A 23 6.93 -9.71 2.27
C ILE A 23 6.03 -9.05 3.32
N GLN A 24 5.27 -8.03 2.94
CA GLN A 24 4.31 -7.34 3.81
C GLN A 24 3.39 -6.44 2.99
N PHE A 25 2.31 -6.00 3.61
CA PHE A 25 1.61 -4.80 3.16
C PHE A 25 1.31 -3.87 4.34
N HIS A 26 1.04 -2.61 4.02
CA HIS A 26 0.64 -1.59 4.99
C HIS A 26 -0.22 -0.52 4.32
N LEU A 27 -0.95 0.25 5.12
CA LEU A 27 -1.78 1.35 4.63
C LEU A 27 -1.22 2.70 5.10
N HIS A 28 -1.33 3.67 4.23
CA HIS A 28 -1.27 5.10 4.54
C HIS A 28 -2.68 5.68 4.45
N TRP A 29 -3.02 6.63 5.32
CA TRP A 29 -4.31 7.29 5.37
C TRP A 29 -4.19 8.69 5.95
N GLY A 30 -5.20 9.49 5.67
CA GLY A 30 -5.34 10.84 6.17
C GLY A 30 -6.53 11.01 7.13
N SER A 31 -6.47 12.09 7.86
CA SER A 31 -7.49 12.66 8.74
C SER A 31 -8.71 13.16 7.97
N GLY A 32 -8.53 13.54 6.71
CA GLY A 32 -9.60 13.99 5.82
C GLY A 32 -10.05 12.94 4.83
N ASN A 33 -11.23 13.17 4.27
CA ASN A 33 -11.90 12.21 3.38
C ASN A 33 -11.39 12.26 1.94
N ASN A 34 -10.61 13.28 1.60
CA ASN A 34 -10.12 13.55 0.25
C ASN A 34 -8.58 13.61 0.19
N TRP A 35 -7.89 13.20 1.26
CA TRP A 35 -6.42 13.13 1.31
C TRP A 35 -5.96 12.03 2.25
N GLY A 36 -4.77 11.48 1.99
CA GLY A 36 -4.22 10.37 2.77
C GLY A 36 -3.42 9.36 1.95
N SER A 37 -3.61 9.34 0.64
CA SER A 37 -2.73 8.66 -0.30
C SER A 37 -1.40 9.41 -0.39
N GLU A 38 -0.31 8.66 -0.58
CA GLU A 38 1.01 9.25 -0.80
C GLU A 38 1.17 9.68 -2.26
N HIS A 39 0.61 8.89 -3.19
CA HIS A 39 0.52 9.26 -4.60
C HIS A 39 -0.71 10.13 -4.88
N MET A 40 -0.65 10.85 -6.00
CA MET A 40 -1.76 11.58 -6.58
C MET A 40 -1.80 11.34 -8.09
N ILE A 41 -3.00 11.15 -8.65
CA ILE A 41 -3.21 11.11 -10.10
C ILE A 41 -3.84 12.43 -10.50
N ASN A 42 -3.21 13.16 -11.43
CA ASN A 42 -3.67 14.48 -11.90
C ASN A 42 -3.96 15.49 -10.76
N GLY A 43 -3.15 15.45 -9.70
CA GLY A 43 -3.30 16.31 -8.52
C GLY A 43 -4.43 15.89 -7.57
N ILE A 44 -5.10 14.77 -7.82
CA ILE A 44 -6.17 14.24 -6.98
C ILE A 44 -5.59 13.22 -6.01
N SER A 45 -5.82 13.43 -4.71
CA SER A 45 -5.49 12.50 -3.64
C SER A 45 -6.71 11.66 -3.25
N CYS A 46 -6.43 10.51 -2.65
CA CYS A 46 -7.41 9.60 -2.08
C CYS A 46 -7.30 9.59 -0.55
N PRO A 47 -8.35 9.20 0.21
CA PRO A 47 -8.30 9.11 1.67
C PRO A 47 -7.27 8.12 2.23
N ALA A 48 -6.89 7.09 1.46
CA ALA A 48 -5.92 6.09 1.86
C ALA A 48 -5.27 5.42 0.65
N GLU A 49 -4.13 4.78 0.88
CA GLU A 49 -3.37 4.01 -0.10
C GLU A 49 -2.76 2.76 0.56
N LEU A 50 -2.92 1.61 -0.08
CA LEU A 50 -2.31 0.35 0.32
C LEU A 50 -1.01 0.13 -0.46
N HIS A 51 0.04 -0.24 0.25
CA HIS A 51 1.31 -0.68 -0.30
C HIS A 51 1.50 -2.16 -0.06
N CYS A 52 1.51 -2.95 -1.12
CA CYS A 52 1.99 -4.32 -1.11
C CYS A 52 3.48 -4.33 -1.50
N VAL A 53 4.35 -4.70 -0.56
CA VAL A 53 5.81 -4.63 -0.73
C VAL A 53 6.35 -6.00 -1.10
N PHE A 54 7.05 -6.07 -2.23
CA PHE A 54 7.67 -7.28 -2.74
C PHE A 54 9.19 -7.12 -2.82
N ILE A 55 9.90 -8.17 -2.42
CA ILE A 55 11.36 -8.28 -2.54
C ILE A 55 11.74 -9.00 -3.82
N ASN A 56 12.73 -8.50 -4.56
CA ASN A 56 13.25 -9.18 -5.73
C ASN A 56 13.89 -10.51 -5.35
N THR A 57 13.50 -11.59 -6.03
CA THR A 57 14.00 -12.95 -5.75
C THR A 57 15.49 -13.14 -6.03
N LYS A 58 16.12 -12.21 -6.76
CA LYS A 58 17.58 -12.14 -6.92
C LYS A 58 18.33 -11.94 -5.60
N TYR A 59 17.71 -11.30 -4.62
CA TYR A 59 18.35 -10.94 -3.36
C TYR A 59 17.80 -11.80 -2.22
N ALA A 60 18.70 -12.40 -1.45
CA ALA A 60 18.33 -13.31 -0.37
C ALA A 60 17.71 -12.60 0.84
N THR A 61 18.10 -11.34 1.08
CA THR A 61 17.67 -10.57 2.25
C THR A 61 17.23 -9.17 1.86
N MET A 62 16.37 -8.58 2.70
CA MET A 62 15.94 -7.19 2.57
C MET A 62 17.13 -6.23 2.65
N GLU A 63 18.09 -6.51 3.54
CA GLU A 63 19.29 -5.70 3.75
C GLU A 63 20.13 -5.58 2.48
N THR A 64 20.27 -6.66 1.72
CA THR A 64 20.92 -6.63 0.40
C THR A 64 20.03 -5.97 -0.64
N ALA A 65 18.73 -6.31 -0.69
CA ALA A 65 17.82 -5.79 -1.71
C ALA A 65 17.80 -4.24 -1.72
N ILE A 66 17.72 -3.60 -0.55
CA ILE A 66 17.62 -2.13 -0.46
C ILE A 66 18.86 -1.36 -0.92
N THR A 67 19.98 -2.05 -1.22
CA THR A 67 21.18 -1.42 -1.78
C THR A 67 21.17 -1.38 -3.31
N TYR A 68 20.18 -2.01 -3.95
CA TYR A 68 20.05 -2.05 -5.41
C TYR A 68 18.78 -1.31 -5.86
N SER A 69 18.85 -0.64 -7.01
CA SER A 69 17.73 0.13 -7.57
C SER A 69 16.52 -0.74 -7.97
N ASP A 70 16.72 -2.04 -8.21
CA ASP A 70 15.69 -3.04 -8.48
C ASP A 70 15.45 -3.97 -7.27
N GLY A 71 15.82 -3.53 -6.07
CA GLY A 71 15.68 -4.31 -4.84
C GLY A 71 14.24 -4.73 -4.54
N LEU A 72 13.32 -3.79 -4.72
CA LEU A 72 11.92 -3.92 -4.34
C LEU A 72 10.99 -3.53 -5.49
N SER A 73 9.79 -4.10 -5.45
CA SER A 73 8.65 -3.54 -6.16
C SER A 73 7.53 -3.31 -5.16
N VAL A 74 6.88 -2.15 -5.26
CA VAL A 74 5.73 -1.81 -4.42
C VAL A 74 4.54 -1.57 -5.33
N VAL A 75 3.46 -2.31 -5.05
CA VAL A 75 2.16 -2.11 -5.70
C VAL A 75 1.33 -1.17 -4.82
N GLY A 76 1.06 0.02 -5.34
CA GLY A 76 0.22 1.05 -4.73
C GLY A 76 -1.22 0.94 -5.20
N ILE A 77 -2.16 0.93 -4.25
CA ILE A 77 -3.60 0.78 -4.51
C ILE A 77 -4.33 1.88 -3.75
N PHE A 78 -4.98 2.77 -4.48
CA PHE A 78 -5.80 3.82 -3.89
C PHE A 78 -7.08 3.27 -3.27
N PHE A 79 -7.53 3.86 -2.17
CA PHE A 79 -8.89 3.68 -1.68
C PHE A 79 -9.70 4.95 -1.90
N GLN A 80 -10.92 4.81 -2.44
CA GLN A 80 -11.87 5.91 -2.55
C GLN A 80 -13.07 5.67 -1.64
N LEU A 81 -13.66 6.75 -1.12
CA LEU A 81 -14.89 6.63 -0.35
C LEU A 81 -16.07 6.28 -1.26
N GLY A 82 -16.86 5.31 -0.83
CA GLY A 82 -18.10 4.96 -1.50
C GLY A 82 -19.00 4.10 -0.64
N LYS A 83 -20.19 3.83 -1.15
CA LYS A 83 -21.06 2.80 -0.58
C LYS A 83 -20.43 1.45 -0.93
N SER A 84 -19.82 0.78 0.04
CA SER A 84 -19.26 -0.55 -0.19
C SER A 84 -20.37 -1.50 -0.58
N SER A 85 -20.27 -2.08 -1.77
CA SER A 85 -20.91 -3.37 -2.04
C SER A 85 -20.27 -4.40 -1.11
N ASN A 86 -21.01 -5.45 -0.75
CA ASN A 86 -20.65 -6.34 0.36
C ASN A 86 -19.36 -7.16 0.21
N ASN A 87 -18.54 -6.94 -0.83
CA ASN A 87 -17.54 -7.91 -1.31
C ASN A 87 -16.09 -7.65 -0.86
N ASN A 88 -15.75 -6.53 -0.22
CA ASN A 88 -14.39 -6.33 0.32
C ASN A 88 -14.24 -7.02 1.70
N ASN A 89 -14.22 -8.36 1.67
CA ASN A 89 -14.16 -9.20 2.85
C ASN A 89 -12.82 -9.03 3.60
N ALA A 90 -11.71 -8.85 2.89
CA ALA A 90 -10.43 -8.63 3.52
C ALA A 90 -10.41 -7.32 4.32
N LEU A 91 -10.89 -6.21 3.76
CA LEU A 91 -10.89 -4.95 4.48
C LEU A 91 -11.83 -4.99 5.69
N LYS A 92 -13.01 -5.62 5.56
CA LYS A 92 -13.91 -5.88 6.70
C LYS A 92 -13.20 -6.67 7.81
N ARG A 93 -12.47 -7.73 7.45
CA ARG A 93 -11.71 -8.55 8.40
C ARG A 93 -10.57 -7.76 9.06
N LEU A 94 -9.81 -6.99 8.27
CA LEU A 94 -8.76 -6.11 8.76
C LEU A 94 -9.32 -5.11 9.77
N CYS A 95 -10.39 -4.39 9.44
CA CYS A 95 -11.02 -3.44 10.38
C CYS A 95 -11.48 -4.13 11.67
N SER A 96 -12.06 -5.34 11.60
CA SER A 96 -12.45 -6.11 12.79
C SER A 96 -11.24 -6.47 13.67
N LEU A 97 -10.13 -6.91 13.06
CA LEU A 97 -8.91 -7.23 13.79
C LEU A 97 -8.29 -5.99 14.42
N LEU A 98 -8.22 -4.88 13.67
CA LEU A 98 -7.69 -3.60 14.14
C LEU A 98 -8.43 -3.07 15.38
N LYS A 99 -9.77 -3.11 15.38
CA LYS A 99 -10.59 -2.71 16.54
C LYS A 99 -10.25 -3.46 17.82
N SER A 100 -9.79 -4.71 17.68
CA SER A 100 -9.42 -5.55 18.83
C SER A 100 -7.93 -5.46 19.21
N THR A 101 -7.11 -4.81 18.39
CA THR A 101 -5.64 -4.81 18.51
C THR A 101 -5.17 -3.54 19.20
N LYS A 102 -4.36 -3.68 20.26
CA LYS A 102 -3.80 -2.54 20.99
C LYS A 102 -2.53 -2.02 20.31
N LYS A 103 -2.16 -0.78 20.61
CA LYS A 103 -0.89 -0.19 20.13
C LYS A 103 0.29 -1.06 20.55
N GLY A 104 1.14 -1.41 19.59
CA GLY A 104 2.32 -2.26 19.81
C GLY A 104 2.03 -3.77 19.83
N GLU A 105 0.76 -4.17 19.82
CA GLU A 105 0.36 -5.57 19.75
C GLU A 105 0.52 -6.10 18.31
N SER A 106 0.86 -7.38 18.21
CA SER A 106 0.84 -8.14 16.96
C SER A 106 -0.16 -9.28 17.13
N LYS A 107 -0.98 -9.52 16.10
CA LYS A 107 -1.94 -10.62 16.07
C LYS A 107 -1.77 -11.41 14.79
N ASP A 108 -1.90 -12.72 14.92
CA ASP A 108 -1.99 -13.60 13.76
C ASP A 108 -3.33 -13.43 13.07
N ILE A 109 -3.30 -13.30 11.75
CA ILE A 109 -4.51 -13.25 10.94
C ILE A 109 -4.95 -14.67 10.62
N GLN A 110 -5.94 -15.16 11.36
CA GLN A 110 -6.54 -16.49 11.15
C GLN A 110 -8.07 -16.37 11.04
N PRO A 111 -8.73 -17.00 10.03
CA PRO A 111 -8.11 -17.63 8.86
C PRO A 111 -7.38 -16.59 7.99
N MET A 112 -6.59 -17.08 7.03
CA MET A 112 -5.78 -16.22 6.17
C MET A 112 -6.63 -15.19 5.42
N LEU A 113 -6.07 -14.00 5.24
CA LEU A 113 -6.70 -12.92 4.50
C LEU A 113 -6.61 -13.16 2.98
N ASP A 114 -7.74 -13.10 2.27
CA ASP A 114 -7.75 -13.12 0.81
C ASP A 114 -7.44 -11.72 0.25
N LEU A 115 -6.18 -11.50 -0.10
CA LEU A 115 -5.71 -10.22 -0.64
C LEU A 115 -6.32 -9.86 -1.98
N ASN A 116 -6.89 -10.81 -2.74
CA ASN A 116 -7.54 -10.50 -4.01
C ASN A 116 -8.72 -9.54 -3.83
N THR A 117 -9.38 -9.59 -2.66
CA THR A 117 -10.48 -8.66 -2.34
C THR A 117 -10.02 -7.25 -1.96
N LEU A 118 -8.71 -7.03 -1.83
CA LEU A 118 -8.07 -5.70 -1.68
C LEU A 118 -7.51 -5.16 -2.99
N LEU A 119 -7.62 -5.91 -4.08
CA LEU A 119 -7.17 -5.49 -5.40
C LEU A 119 -8.35 -4.92 -6.20
N PRO A 120 -8.10 -3.97 -7.12
CA PRO A 120 -9.10 -3.57 -8.10
C PRO A 120 -9.38 -4.69 -9.11
N ASN A 121 -10.43 -4.53 -9.92
CA ASN A 121 -10.82 -5.56 -10.89
C ASN A 121 -9.85 -5.60 -12.08
N ASP A 122 -9.37 -4.43 -12.53
CA ASP A 122 -8.41 -4.29 -13.61
C ASP A 122 -6.99 -4.00 -13.10
N LEU A 123 -6.14 -5.02 -13.13
CA LEU A 123 -4.72 -4.90 -12.78
C LEU A 123 -3.84 -4.51 -13.98
N SER A 124 -4.40 -4.46 -15.19
CA SER A 124 -3.64 -4.18 -16.41
C SER A 124 -3.34 -2.70 -16.58
N ARG A 125 -4.09 -1.82 -15.89
CA ARG A 125 -3.95 -0.36 -15.94
C ARG A 125 -3.19 0.16 -14.73
N TYR A 126 -1.97 0.61 -14.97
CA TYR A 126 -1.10 1.13 -13.91
C TYR A 126 -0.11 2.16 -14.44
N TYR A 127 0.41 2.96 -13.51
CA TYR A 127 1.56 3.82 -13.68
C TYR A 127 2.79 3.16 -13.07
N THR A 128 3.98 3.41 -13.63
CA THR A 128 5.23 2.87 -13.09
C THR A 128 6.39 3.84 -13.24
N TYR A 129 7.23 3.87 -12.21
CA TYR A 129 8.43 4.69 -12.14
C TYR A 129 9.43 4.12 -11.13
N SER A 130 10.71 4.51 -11.24
CA SER A 130 11.73 4.20 -10.23
C SER A 130 11.71 5.24 -9.11
N GLY A 131 11.66 4.78 -7.86
CA GLY A 131 11.54 5.64 -6.69
C GLY A 131 12.14 5.00 -5.44
N SER A 132 11.62 5.43 -4.29
CA SER A 132 12.12 5.02 -2.99
C SER A 132 11.04 4.47 -2.08
N LEU A 133 11.48 3.91 -0.95
CA LEU A 133 10.62 3.76 0.22
C LEU A 133 10.10 5.13 0.66
N THR A 134 8.85 5.18 1.11
CA THR A 134 8.22 6.42 1.58
C THR A 134 8.41 6.66 3.08
N THR A 135 9.01 5.70 3.79
CA THR A 135 9.41 5.80 5.20
C THR A 135 10.93 5.67 5.33
N PRO A 136 11.54 6.28 6.38
CA PRO A 136 12.98 6.15 6.62
C PRO A 136 13.45 4.69 6.60
N PRO A 137 14.59 4.38 5.94
CA PRO A 137 15.63 5.31 5.47
C PRO A 137 15.42 5.87 4.05
N CYS A 138 14.23 5.70 3.45
CA CYS A 138 13.90 6.26 2.14
C CYS A 138 14.81 5.80 0.99
N ASN A 139 15.33 4.57 1.04
CA ASN A 139 16.21 4.00 0.02
C ASN A 139 15.58 4.04 -1.39
N GLU A 140 16.33 4.53 -2.38
CA GLU A 140 15.95 4.56 -3.81
C GLU A 140 16.12 3.19 -4.47
N CYS A 141 15.33 2.22 -4.01
CA CYS A 141 15.41 0.80 -4.37
C CYS A 141 14.09 0.22 -4.90
N VAL A 142 13.12 1.08 -5.22
CA VAL A 142 11.74 0.66 -5.49
C VAL A 142 11.38 0.90 -6.95
N THR A 143 10.93 -0.15 -7.64
CA THR A 143 10.10 -0.02 -8.85
C THR A 143 8.63 0.06 -8.43
N TRP A 144 8.05 1.26 -8.52
CA TRP A 144 6.66 1.50 -8.18
C TRP A 144 5.73 1.02 -9.30
N ILE A 145 4.62 0.40 -8.92
CA ILE A 145 3.48 0.07 -9.78
C ILE A 145 2.23 0.59 -9.07
N VAL A 146 1.67 1.70 -9.55
CA VAL A 146 0.50 2.34 -8.94
C VAL A 146 -0.71 2.05 -9.82
N LEU A 147 -1.68 1.29 -9.30
CA LEU A 147 -2.86 0.90 -10.05
C LEU A 147 -3.79 2.11 -10.29
N ASP A 148 -4.38 2.16 -11.49
CA ASP A 148 -5.25 3.26 -11.92
C ASP A 148 -6.64 3.19 -11.28
N GLU A 149 -7.21 1.98 -11.15
CA GLU A 149 -8.52 1.77 -10.54
C GLU A 149 -8.43 1.75 -9.00
N PRO A 150 -9.14 2.64 -8.29
CA PRO A 150 -9.19 2.63 -6.83
C PRO A 150 -10.16 1.56 -6.29
N VAL A 151 -9.88 1.06 -5.09
CA VAL A 151 -10.77 0.16 -4.35
C VAL A 151 -11.73 0.99 -3.49
N VAL A 152 -13.00 0.57 -3.42
CA VAL A 152 -14.00 1.26 -2.59
C VAL A 152 -13.82 0.90 -1.10
N MET A 153 -13.84 1.92 -0.25
CA MET A 153 -13.83 1.84 1.21
C MET A 153 -15.01 2.63 1.78
N THR A 154 -15.62 2.15 2.86
CA THR A 154 -16.63 2.92 3.59
C THR A 154 -15.99 3.91 4.56
N ILE A 155 -16.76 4.94 4.95
CA ILE A 155 -16.33 5.88 5.98
C ILE A 155 -16.02 5.15 7.31
N ASP A 156 -16.81 4.16 7.72
CA ASP A 156 -16.58 3.40 8.95
C ASP A 156 -15.25 2.61 8.92
N GLN A 157 -14.86 2.11 7.75
CA GLN A 157 -13.58 1.43 7.57
C GLN A 157 -12.42 2.43 7.70
N LEU A 158 -12.54 3.61 7.08
CA LEU A 158 -11.55 4.68 7.19
C LEU A 158 -11.41 5.18 8.64
N GLU A 159 -12.53 5.38 9.33
CA GLU A 159 -12.53 5.77 10.75
C GLU A 159 -11.86 4.71 11.64
N THR A 160 -12.01 3.43 11.29
CA THR A 160 -11.29 2.36 12.00
C THR A 160 -9.78 2.50 11.86
N LEU A 161 -9.28 2.93 10.69
CA LEU A 161 -7.85 3.21 10.49
C LEU A 161 -7.40 4.42 11.32
N ARG A 162 -8.17 5.52 11.30
CA ARG A 162 -7.88 6.75 12.06
C ARG A 162 -7.79 6.50 13.57
N GLN A 163 -8.64 5.62 14.10
CA GLN A 163 -8.64 5.24 15.52
C GLN A 163 -7.35 4.55 15.98
N MET A 164 -6.60 3.91 15.07
CA MET A 164 -5.30 3.31 15.41
C MET A 164 -4.29 4.36 15.89
N HIS A 165 -4.40 5.59 15.40
CA HIS A 165 -3.53 6.71 15.79
C HIS A 165 -4.16 7.59 16.88
N ALA A 166 -5.49 7.66 16.97
CA ALA A 166 -6.19 8.46 17.98
C ALA A 166 -5.89 8.02 19.43
N ASN A 167 -5.59 6.74 19.67
CA ASN A 167 -5.24 6.21 21.00
C ASN A 167 -3.81 6.56 21.46
N CYS A 168 -3.11 7.42 20.72
CA CYS A 168 -1.80 7.90 21.08
C CYS A 168 -1.91 9.37 21.51
N VAL A 169 -2.05 9.54 22.83
CA VAL A 169 -2.22 10.81 23.55
C VAL A 169 -1.13 11.84 23.22
N THR A 170 0.04 11.40 22.76
CA THR A 170 1.18 12.26 22.44
C THR A 170 1.32 12.63 20.97
N CYS A 171 0.69 11.91 20.03
CA CYS A 171 1.02 12.11 18.62
C CYS A 171 0.12 13.11 17.90
N GLY A 172 -1.15 13.30 18.29
CA GLY A 172 -2.07 14.28 17.65
C GLY A 172 -2.25 14.14 16.13
N GLN A 173 -1.53 13.20 15.50
CA GLN A 173 -1.42 12.98 14.06
C GLN A 173 -2.15 11.70 13.71
N THR A 174 -3.33 11.89 13.13
CA THR A 174 -4.12 10.86 12.47
C THR A 174 -3.61 10.55 11.06
N ASP A 175 -2.76 11.42 10.50
CA ASP A 175 -2.10 11.26 9.21
C ASP A 175 -0.82 10.43 9.32
N ASN A 176 -0.61 9.48 8.40
CA ASN A 176 0.62 8.69 8.34
C ASN A 176 1.21 8.56 6.92
N PHE A 177 0.95 9.55 6.07
CA PHE A 177 1.38 9.59 4.68
C PHE A 177 2.44 10.67 4.46
N ARG A 178 3.39 10.41 3.56
CA ARG A 178 4.41 11.37 3.12
C ARG A 178 3.84 12.27 2.01
N PRO A 179 4.12 13.58 2.03
CA PRO A 179 3.78 14.48 0.92
C PRO A 179 4.48 14.12 -0.40
N ILE A 180 3.88 14.54 -1.52
CA ILE A 180 4.48 14.44 -2.84
C ILE A 180 5.88 15.05 -2.86
N CYS A 181 6.84 14.29 -3.38
CA CYS A 181 8.22 14.74 -3.56
C CYS A 181 8.46 15.18 -5.02
N PRO A 182 9.45 16.05 -5.28
CA PRO A 182 9.76 16.51 -6.64
C PRO A 182 10.04 15.35 -7.60
N ILE A 183 9.47 15.39 -8.81
CA ILE A 183 9.66 14.32 -9.81
C ILE A 183 11.11 14.19 -10.28
N GLY A 184 11.88 15.28 -10.28
CA GLY A 184 13.26 15.29 -10.75
C GLY A 184 13.36 14.95 -12.24
N SER A 185 14.32 14.11 -12.61
CA SER A 185 14.53 13.65 -13.99
C SER A 185 13.76 12.37 -14.35
N ARG A 186 12.88 11.89 -13.46
CA ARG A 186 12.21 10.59 -13.64
C ARG A 186 11.07 10.69 -14.64
N LEU A 187 10.97 9.65 -15.48
CA LEU A 187 9.82 9.45 -16.37
C LEU A 187 8.81 8.51 -15.71
N VAL A 188 7.55 8.95 -15.63
CA VAL A 188 6.42 8.09 -15.26
C VAL A 188 5.83 7.50 -16.53
N ARG A 189 5.73 6.17 -16.59
CA ARG A 189 5.12 5.44 -17.71
C ARG A 189 3.74 4.93 -17.29
N CYS A 190 2.84 4.76 -18.24
CA CYS A 190 1.56 4.07 -18.03
C CYS A 190 1.48 2.82 -18.94
N SER A 191 0.72 1.81 -18.53
CA SER A 191 0.52 0.56 -19.28
C SER A 191 -0.60 0.64 -20.33
N PHE A 192 -1.33 1.75 -20.36
CA PHE A 192 -2.51 1.96 -21.20
C PHE A 192 -2.36 3.19 -22.09
N ARG A 193 -3.18 3.28 -23.14
CA ARG A 193 -3.24 4.47 -23.99
C ARG A 193 -4.00 5.57 -23.26
N VAL A 194 -3.43 6.76 -23.23
CA VAL A 194 -4.02 8.00 -22.69
C VAL A 194 -4.81 8.70 -23.79
#